data_AF-A0A536I9X2-F1
#
_entry.id   AF-A0A536I9X2-F1
#
_cell.length_a   1.000
_cell.length_b   1.000
_cell.length_c   1.000
_cell.angle_alpha   90.00
_cell.angle_beta   90.00
_cell.angle_gamma   90.00
#
_symmetry.space_group_name_H-M   'P 1'
#
loop_
_entity.id
_entity.type
_entity.pdbx_description
1 polymer ?
#
loop_
_entity_poly.entity_id
_entity_poly.type
_entity_poly.pdbx_seq_one_letter_code
_entity_poly.pdbx_strand_id
1 'polypeptide(L)'
;MKDRFFYLQTPRYAPSGCQVVFSGAGRTARGGGTAGSRQAHLGIPSELYLVPCDGSKIDTIAETQDDVTPAWSPDATKIAYVIGGGLYTLTVATREVRRIGQNDAFSYGDLVWLR
;
A
#
# COMPACT_ATOMS: atom_id res chain seq x y z
N MET A 1 -18.62 11.33 8.10
CA MET A 1 -17.40 12.17 8.10
C MET A 1 -16.62 11.79 6.85
N LYS A 2 -16.12 12.74 6.05
CA LYS A 2 -15.32 12.40 4.86
C LYS A 2 -13.95 11.88 5.29
N ASP A 3 -13.46 10.82 4.66
CA ASP A 3 -12.09 10.34 4.88
C ASP A 3 -11.08 11.43 4.52
N ARG A 4 -9.99 11.49 5.29
CA ARG A 4 -8.89 12.46 5.11
C ARG A 4 -7.58 11.73 5.25
N PHE A 5 -6.60 12.17 4.48
CA PHE A 5 -5.23 11.69 4.52
C PHE A 5 -4.32 12.91 4.59
N PHE A 6 -3.21 12.81 5.32
CA PHE A 6 -2.16 13.84 5.26
C PHE A 6 -1.29 13.67 4.02
N TYR A 7 -1.23 12.44 3.52
CA TYR A 7 -0.42 12.07 2.38
C TYR A 7 -1.04 10.85 1.67
N LEU A 8 -1.02 10.85 0.34
CA LEU A 8 -1.53 9.78 -0.50
C LEU A 8 -0.69 9.73 -1.77
N GLN A 9 -0.24 8.53 -2.16
CA GLN A 9 0.56 8.36 -3.36
C GLN A 9 0.26 7.05 -4.07
N THR A 10 0.87 6.92 -5.26
CA THR A 10 0.92 5.68 -6.04
C THR A 10 -0.44 5.01 -6.30
N PRO A 11 -1.52 5.75 -6.67
CA PRO A 11 -2.77 5.10 -7.03
C PRO A 11 -2.60 4.24 -8.28
N ARG A 12 -3.00 2.97 -8.19
CA ARG A 12 -3.01 2.01 -9.30
C ARG A 12 -4.41 1.41 -9.45
N TYR A 13 -4.99 1.57 -10.64
CA TYR A 13 -6.22 0.89 -11.02
C TYR A 13 -5.97 -0.61 -11.18
N ALA A 14 -6.92 -1.42 -10.70
CA ALA A 14 -6.93 -2.84 -10.98
C ALA A 14 -7.06 -3.10 -12.49
N PRO A 15 -6.40 -4.12 -13.06
CA PRO A 15 -6.50 -4.47 -14.48
C PRO A 15 -7.91 -4.92 -14.90
N SER A 16 -8.72 -5.36 -13.94
CA SER A 16 -10.13 -5.71 -14.12
C SER A 16 -10.92 -5.30 -12.87
N GLY A 17 -12.24 -5.14 -13.03
CA GLY A 17 -13.09 -4.55 -12.00
C GLY A 17 -12.84 -3.05 -11.81
N CYS A 18 -13.60 -2.41 -10.93
CA CYS A 18 -13.44 -0.99 -10.63
C CYS A 18 -12.88 -0.78 -9.23
N GLN A 19 -11.57 -0.96 -9.08
CA GLN A 19 -10.86 -0.80 -7.82
C GLN A 19 -9.55 -0.04 -8.03
N VAL A 20 -9.13 0.69 -7.00
CA VAL A 20 -7.85 1.40 -6.93
C VAL A 20 -7.14 0.99 -5.65
N VAL A 21 -5.88 0.60 -5.76
CA VAL A 21 -4.97 0.47 -4.62
C VAL A 21 -4.08 1.70 -4.53
N PHE A 22 -3.80 2.18 -3.33
CA PHE A 22 -2.85 3.26 -3.11
C PHE A 22 -2.16 3.12 -1.76
N SER A 23 -0.98 3.73 -1.62
CA SER A 23 -0.32 3.93 -0.32
C SER A 23 -0.75 5.28 0.26
N GLY A 24 -1.05 5.33 1.55
CA GLY A 24 -1.45 6.57 2.21
C GLY A 24 -1.08 6.60 3.68
N ALA A 25 -1.04 7.79 4.27
CA ALA A 25 -0.71 7.99 5.68
C ALA A 25 -1.72 8.91 6.36
N GLY A 26 -1.97 8.65 7.65
CA GLY A 26 -2.72 9.55 8.51
C GLY A 26 -4.24 9.44 8.44
N ARG A 27 -4.78 8.39 7.79
CA ARG A 27 -6.24 8.14 7.75
C ARG A 27 -6.85 7.98 9.14
N THR A 28 -6.16 7.22 10.00
CA THR A 28 -6.60 6.86 11.36
C THR A 28 -5.89 7.69 12.43
N ALA A 29 -4.85 8.43 12.06
CA ALA A 29 -4.07 9.23 12.99
C ALA A 29 -4.88 10.44 13.49
N ARG A 30 -5.29 10.37 14.76
CA ARG A 30 -5.75 11.55 15.51
C ARG A 30 -4.51 12.22 16.09
N GLY A 31 -3.89 13.12 15.32
CA GLY A 31 -2.86 14.09 15.76
C GLY A 31 -1.82 13.64 16.79
N GLY A 32 -0.55 13.51 16.37
CA GLY A 32 0.60 13.55 17.28
C GLY A 32 1.61 12.42 17.07
N GLY A 33 2.57 12.65 16.17
CA GLY A 33 3.83 11.90 16.22
C GLY A 33 4.76 12.54 17.25
N THR A 34 5.23 11.77 18.23
CA THR A 34 6.33 12.17 19.12
C THR A 34 7.63 12.21 18.33
N ALA A 35 8.35 13.33 18.41
CA ALA A 35 9.65 13.51 17.77
C ALA A 35 10.64 12.40 18.18
N GLY A 36 11.17 11.66 17.20
CA GLY A 36 12.27 10.70 17.41
C GLY A 36 12.06 9.29 16.86
N SER A 37 10.88 8.94 16.35
CA SER A 37 10.69 7.68 15.65
C SER A 37 11.25 7.75 14.22
N ARG A 38 12.11 6.80 13.84
CA ARG A 38 12.49 6.56 12.44
C ARG A 38 11.26 6.02 11.69
N GLN A 39 10.34 6.91 11.36
CA GLN A 39 9.14 6.63 10.58
C GLN A 39 9.25 7.42 9.26
N ALA A 40 8.41 7.07 8.28
CA ALA A 40 8.37 7.56 6.89
C ALA A 40 8.62 9.08 6.72
N HIS A 41 8.67 9.61 5.49
CA HIS A 41 8.98 11.02 5.16
C HIS A 41 8.31 12.11 6.05
N LEU A 42 7.23 11.78 6.79
CA LEU A 42 6.51 12.66 7.73
C LEU A 42 6.41 12.16 9.20
N GLY A 43 7.09 11.08 9.59
CA GLY A 43 6.99 10.51 10.94
C GLY A 43 5.63 9.84 11.25
N ILE A 44 4.92 9.40 10.21
CA ILE A 44 3.59 8.78 10.29
C ILE A 44 3.63 7.48 9.48
N PRO A 45 3.20 6.34 10.04
CA PRO A 45 3.17 5.08 9.30
C PRO A 45 2.24 5.21 8.08
N SER A 46 2.66 4.61 6.97
CA SER A 46 1.79 4.41 5.81
C SER A 46 1.14 3.04 5.84
N GLU A 47 -0.01 2.94 5.18
CA GLU A 47 -0.73 1.71 4.93
C GLU A 47 -1.15 1.61 3.45
N LEU A 48 -1.43 0.39 3.01
CA LEU A 48 -2.09 0.13 1.73
C LEU A 48 -3.60 0.18 1.89
N TYR A 49 -4.24 0.85 0.94
CA TYR A 49 -5.68 1.03 0.89
C TYR A 49 -6.24 0.50 -0.42
N LEU A 50 -7.44 -0.09 -0.35
CA LEU A 50 -8.23 -0.52 -1.50
C LEU A 50 -9.57 0.19 -1.49
N VAL A 51 -9.94 0.80 -2.61
CA VAL A 51 -11.17 1.57 -2.78
C VAL A 51 -11.86 1.20 -4.09
N PRO A 52 -13.19 1.11 -4.16
CA PRO A 52 -13.90 1.10 -5.44
C PRO A 52 -13.70 2.44 -6.18
N CYS A 53 -13.81 2.46 -7.50
CA CYS A 53 -13.62 3.70 -8.26
C CYS A 53 -14.56 4.85 -7.87
N ASP A 54 -15.75 4.52 -7.35
CA ASP A 54 -16.73 5.51 -6.91
C ASP A 54 -16.40 6.14 -5.55
N GLY A 55 -15.35 5.67 -4.87
CA GLY A 55 -14.91 6.17 -3.58
C GLY A 55 -15.84 5.82 -2.41
N SER A 56 -16.82 4.94 -2.61
CA SER A 56 -17.88 4.65 -1.63
C SER A 56 -17.38 4.02 -0.33
N LYS A 57 -16.24 3.31 -0.38
CA LYS A 57 -15.66 2.61 0.78
C LYS A 57 -14.15 2.48 0.64
N ILE A 58 -13.41 2.83 1.69
CA ILE A 58 -11.95 2.61 1.73
C ILE A 58 -11.64 1.55 2.78
N ASP A 59 -10.95 0.49 2.36
CA ASP A 59 -10.45 -0.56 3.23
C ASP A 59 -8.93 -0.45 3.40
N THR A 60 -8.43 -0.51 4.63
CA THR A 60 -7.01 -0.81 4.88
C THR A 60 -6.77 -2.29 4.57
N ILE A 61 -5.75 -2.58 3.76
CA ILE A 61 -5.48 -3.95 3.29
C ILE A 61 -4.14 -4.50 3.81
N ALA A 62 -3.18 -3.64 4.10
CA ALA A 62 -1.92 -4.00 4.76
C ALA A 62 -1.32 -2.79 5.48
N GLU A 63 -0.67 -3.02 6.61
CA GLU A 63 0.20 -2.02 7.24
C GLU A 63 1.58 -2.14 6.62
N THR A 64 2.12 -1.04 6.10
CA THR A 64 3.45 -1.05 5.49
C THR A 64 4.46 -0.36 6.40
N GLN A 65 4.06 0.55 7.28
CA GLN A 65 4.93 1.35 8.18
C GLN A 65 5.78 2.40 7.45
N ASP A 66 6.09 2.17 6.18
CA ASP A 66 6.68 3.14 5.26
C ASP A 66 5.90 3.16 3.95
N ASP A 67 6.13 4.18 3.13
CA ASP A 67 5.46 4.27 1.86
C ASP A 67 5.94 3.24 0.83
N VAL A 68 5.01 2.79 -0.02
CA VAL A 68 5.28 1.77 -1.03
C VAL A 68 4.62 2.11 -2.37
N THR A 69 5.18 1.55 -3.45
CA THR A 69 4.52 1.50 -4.76
C THR A 69 3.87 0.13 -4.95
N PRO A 70 2.54 0.00 -4.80
CA PRO A 70 1.85 -1.26 -5.09
C PRO A 70 1.78 -1.53 -6.60
N ALA A 71 1.71 -2.81 -6.97
CA ALA A 71 1.50 -3.26 -8.34
C ALA A 71 0.49 -4.41 -8.39
N TRP A 72 -0.53 -4.29 -9.23
CA TRP A 72 -1.54 -5.34 -9.42
C TRP A 72 -1.04 -6.50 -10.26
N SER A 73 -1.38 -7.72 -9.86
CA SER A 73 -1.25 -8.88 -10.73
C SER A 73 -2.18 -8.78 -11.94
N PRO A 74 -1.84 -9.37 -13.09
CA PRO A 74 -2.63 -9.22 -14.32
C PRO A 74 -4.06 -9.77 -14.23
N ASP A 75 -4.28 -10.72 -13.32
CA ASP A 75 -5.58 -11.33 -13.03
C ASP A 75 -6.38 -10.58 -11.94
N ALA A 76 -5.86 -9.46 -11.44
CA ALA A 76 -6.44 -8.65 -10.36
C ALA A 76 -6.67 -9.39 -9.03
N THR A 77 -6.02 -10.53 -8.79
CA THR A 77 -6.20 -11.29 -7.54
C THR A 77 -5.17 -10.93 -6.46
N LYS A 78 -4.05 -10.30 -6.85
CA LYS A 78 -2.94 -9.98 -5.97
C LYS A 78 -2.42 -8.55 -6.17
N ILE A 79 -1.83 -8.04 -5.11
CA ILE A 79 -1.07 -6.79 -5.10
C ILE A 79 0.33 -7.11 -4.59
N ALA A 80 1.36 -6.73 -5.34
CA ALA A 80 2.75 -6.80 -4.91
C ALA A 80 3.22 -5.43 -4.40
N TYR A 81 4.12 -5.42 -3.43
CA TYR A 81 4.81 -4.23 -2.95
C TYR A 81 6.15 -4.62 -2.33
N VAL A 82 7.07 -3.67 -2.22
CA VAL A 82 8.32 -3.85 -1.49
C VAL A 82 8.39 -2.91 -0.31
N ILE A 83 8.89 -3.43 0.81
CA ILE A 83 9.29 -2.63 1.96
C ILE A 83 10.45 -3.28 2.72
N GLY A 84 11.41 -2.48 3.17
CA GLY A 84 12.55 -2.96 3.98
C GLY A 84 13.37 -4.07 3.31
N GLY A 85 13.54 -3.99 1.99
CA GLY A 85 14.19 -5.02 1.17
C GLY A 85 13.40 -6.33 1.03
N GLY A 86 12.15 -6.39 1.50
CA GLY A 86 11.27 -7.55 1.34
C GLY A 86 10.28 -7.36 0.20
N LEU A 87 10.14 -8.38 -0.66
CA LEU A 87 9.08 -8.45 -1.67
C LEU A 87 7.86 -9.16 -1.07
N TYR A 88 6.70 -8.52 -1.14
CA TYR A 88 5.45 -9.05 -0.59
C TYR A 88 4.38 -9.16 -1.67
N THR A 89 3.49 -10.12 -1.48
CA THR A 89 2.22 -10.22 -2.21
C THR A 89 1.07 -10.26 -1.22
N LEU A 90 0.03 -9.50 -1.47
CA LEU A 90 -1.25 -9.54 -0.77
C LEU A 90 -2.28 -10.21 -1.68
N THR A 91 -3.00 -11.20 -1.18
CA THR A 91 -4.18 -11.77 -1.85
C THR A 91 -5.40 -10.91 -1.52
N VAL A 92 -6.05 -10.35 -2.53
CA VAL A 92 -7.07 -9.30 -2.35
C VAL A 92 -8.31 -9.82 -1.61
N ALA A 93 -8.75 -11.03 -1.95
CA ALA A 93 -9.94 -11.64 -1.37
C ALA A 93 -9.77 -11.99 0.12
N THR A 94 -8.58 -12.48 0.51
CA THR A 94 -8.33 -12.99 1.87
C THR A 94 -7.59 -12.01 2.77
N ARG A 95 -7.00 -10.95 2.19
CA ARG A 95 -6.07 -10.02 2.87
C ARG A 95 -4.81 -10.71 3.41
N GLU A 96 -4.54 -11.92 2.96
CA GLU A 96 -3.33 -12.64 3.32
C GLU A 96 -2.11 -11.97 2.68
N VAL A 97 -1.14 -11.58 3.52
CA VAL A 97 0.15 -11.06 3.09
C VAL A 97 1.18 -12.18 3.17
N ARG A 98 1.87 -12.43 2.06
CA ARG A 98 2.98 -13.37 1.99
C ARG A 98 4.23 -12.66 1.50
N ARG A 99 5.34 -12.85 2.23
CA ARG A 99 6.66 -12.47 1.76
C ARG A 99 7.18 -13.50 0.75
N ILE A 100 7.60 -13.02 -0.42
CA ILE A 100 8.12 -13.83 -1.52
C ILE A 100 9.65 -13.88 -1.50
N GLY A 101 10.31 -12.82 -1.00
CA GLY A 101 11.76 -12.78 -0.88
C GLY A 101 12.24 -11.64 0.04
N GLN A 102 13.53 -11.63 0.37
CA GLN A 102 14.21 -10.44 0.92
C GLN A 102 15.65 -10.44 0.49
N ASN A 103 16.06 -9.32 -0.07
CA ASN A 103 17.43 -9.02 -0.43
C ASN A 103 17.51 -7.52 -0.73
N ASP A 104 18.73 -7.03 -0.88
CA ASP A 104 18.95 -5.63 -1.15
C ASP A 104 18.47 -5.21 -2.55
N ALA A 105 18.30 -6.16 -3.48
CA ALA A 105 17.81 -5.92 -4.83
C ALA A 105 16.35 -5.45 -4.86
N PHE A 106 15.57 -5.68 -3.80
CA PHE A 106 14.20 -5.18 -3.72
C PHE A 106 14.13 -3.72 -3.24
N SER A 107 15.20 -3.14 -2.71
CA SER A 107 15.14 -1.83 -2.04
C SER A 107 14.82 -0.64 -2.95
N TYR A 108 14.76 -0.82 -4.27
CA TYR A 108 14.58 0.26 -5.24
C TYR A 108 13.74 -0.18 -6.44
N GLY A 109 13.04 0.79 -7.05
CA GLY A 109 12.33 0.64 -8.31
C GLY A 109 10.84 0.30 -8.19
N ASP A 110 10.13 0.48 -9.30
CA ASP A 110 8.71 0.15 -9.41
C ASP A 110 8.54 -1.32 -9.82
N LEU A 111 7.65 -2.03 -9.14
CA LEU A 111 7.28 -3.39 -9.50
C LEU A 111 6.34 -3.38 -10.70
N VAL A 112 6.59 -4.30 -11.63
CA VAL A 112 5.65 -4.65 -12.70
C VAL A 112 5.44 -6.15 -12.71
N TRP A 113 4.21 -6.56 -12.98
CA TRP A 113 3.92 -7.97 -13.25
C TRP A 113 4.11 -8.23 -14.74
N LEU A 114 4.95 -9.21 -15.06
CA LEU A 114 5.10 -9.72 -16.42
C LEU A 114 4.14 -10.89 -16.63
N ARG A 115 3.72 -11.09 -17.89
CA ARG A 115 2.98 -12.27 -18.33
C ARG A 115 3.94 -13.36 -18.76
#